data_AF-A0A0D0CDR3-F1
#
_entry.id   AF-A0A0D0CDR3-F1
#
_cell.length_a   1.000
_cell.length_b   1.000
_cell.length_c   1.000
_cell.angle_alpha   90.00
_cell.angle_beta   90.00
_cell.angle_gamma   90.00
#
_symmetry.space_group_name_H-M   'P 1'
#
loop_
_entity.id
_entity.type
_entity.pdbx_description
1 polymer ?
#
loop_
_entity_poly.entity_id
_entity_poly.type
_entity_poly.pdbx_seq_one_letter_code
_entity_poly.pdbx_strand_id
1 'polypeptide(L)'
;MLHLVTRAKNANQHPGLILSEGKQIRRTSEQKQANDAQAKQVRQEQVATQEQGIKHLARIISKAEKGEEDLLTRHPRPQPQ
;
A
#
# COMPACT_ATOMS: atom_id res chain seq x y z
N MET A 1 -19.83 76.52 -7.88
CA MET A 1 -19.16 75.68 -6.86
C MET A 1 -18.84 74.33 -7.48
N LEU A 2 -17.55 73.99 -7.60
CA LEU A 2 -17.06 72.73 -8.15
C LEU A 2 -17.26 71.61 -7.13
N HIS A 3 -18.33 70.83 -7.25
CA HIS A 3 -18.43 69.57 -6.51
C HIS A 3 -17.67 68.48 -7.26
N LEU A 4 -16.39 68.35 -6.92
CA LEU A 4 -15.59 67.18 -7.26
C LEU A 4 -16.07 66.03 -6.36
N VAL A 5 -17.06 65.26 -6.82
CA VAL A 5 -17.43 64.02 -6.14
C VAL A 5 -16.37 62.99 -6.51
N THR A 6 -15.36 62.83 -5.64
CA THR A 6 -14.43 61.71 -5.69
C THR A 6 -15.20 60.40 -5.52
N ARG A 7 -15.64 59.83 -6.64
CA ARG A 7 -16.22 58.50 -6.66
C ARG A 7 -15.09 57.51 -6.42
N ALA A 8 -15.00 56.96 -5.21
CA ALA A 8 -14.14 55.82 -4.92
C ALA A 8 -14.64 54.58 -5.71
N LYS A 9 -14.27 54.49 -6.99
CA LYS A 9 -14.30 53.24 -7.74
C LYS A 9 -13.17 52.39 -7.17
N ASN A 10 -13.43 51.60 -6.13
CA ASN A 10 -12.63 50.42 -5.74
C ASN A 10 -13.30 49.56 -4.65
N ALA A 11 -14.61 49.67 -4.41
CA ALA A 11 -15.32 48.80 -3.46
C ALA A 11 -15.36 47.31 -3.87
N ASN A 12 -14.87 46.97 -5.07
CA ASN A 12 -14.76 45.59 -5.56
C ASN A 12 -13.30 45.13 -5.71
N GLN A 13 -12.32 45.85 -5.16
CA GLN A 13 -10.99 45.30 -4.97
C GLN A 13 -10.98 44.52 -3.66
N HIS A 14 -11.55 43.32 -3.69
CA HIS A 14 -11.26 42.31 -2.67
C HIS A 14 -10.12 41.44 -3.19
N PRO A 15 -8.84 41.73 -2.88
CA PRO A 15 -7.73 40.85 -3.23
C PRO A 15 -7.64 39.67 -2.24
N GLY A 16 -8.77 39.14 -1.80
CA GLY A 16 -8.80 38.22 -0.67
C GLY A 16 -10.12 37.51 -0.51
N LEU A 17 -10.32 36.44 -1.29
CA LEU A 17 -10.88 35.21 -0.75
C LEU A 17 -10.60 34.02 -1.70
N ILE A 18 -9.34 33.59 -1.79
CA ILE A 18 -9.08 32.17 -2.02
C ILE A 18 -8.91 31.55 -0.63
N LEU A 19 -10.01 31.42 0.11
CA LEU A 19 -10.04 30.49 1.24
C LEU A 19 -10.29 29.10 0.66
N SER A 20 -9.21 28.43 0.29
CA SER A 20 -9.19 26.97 0.22
C SER A 20 -8.97 26.38 1.61
N GLU A 21 -9.75 26.85 2.61
CA GLU A 21 -9.89 26.13 3.86
C GLU A 21 -10.76 24.90 3.60
N GLY A 22 -10.15 23.73 3.60
CA GLY A 22 -10.87 22.47 3.74
C GLY A 22 -11.68 22.00 2.53
N LYS A 23 -11.21 22.21 1.29
CA LYS A 23 -11.71 21.40 0.17
C LYS A 23 -11.24 19.95 0.38
N GLN A 24 -11.97 19.19 1.18
CA GLN A 24 -11.97 17.74 1.11
C GLN A 24 -12.23 17.43 -0.36
N ILE A 25 -11.22 16.96 -1.08
CA ILE A 25 -11.35 16.55 -2.48
C ILE A 25 -12.39 15.42 -2.45
N ARG A 26 -13.65 15.76 -2.75
CA ARG A 26 -14.72 14.79 -2.92
C ARG A 26 -14.32 13.97 -4.14
N ARG A 27 -13.68 12.83 -3.91
CA ARG A 27 -13.39 11.86 -4.96
C ARG A 27 -14.73 11.55 -5.64
N THR A 28 -14.75 11.55 -6.96
CA THR A 28 -15.90 11.07 -7.72
C THR A 28 -16.14 9.61 -7.36
N SER A 29 -17.38 9.14 -7.47
CA SER A 29 -17.74 7.75 -7.16
C SER A 29 -16.86 6.76 -7.92
N GLU A 30 -16.55 7.07 -9.19
CA GLU A 30 -15.66 6.31 -10.04
C GLU A 30 -14.23 6.23 -9.49
N GLN A 31 -13.65 7.36 -9.06
CA GLN A 31 -12.30 7.36 -8.48
C GLN A 31 -12.23 6.55 -7.18
N LYS A 32 -13.28 6.61 -6.36
CA LYS A 32 -13.37 5.79 -5.14
C LYS A 32 -13.41 4.30 -5.51
N GLN A 33 -14.25 3.93 -6.47
CA GLN A 33 -14.38 2.54 -6.92
C GLN A 33 -13.08 1.99 -7.53
N ALA A 34 -12.38 2.79 -8.34
CA ALA A 34 -11.08 2.43 -8.90
C ALA A 34 -10.02 2.21 -7.80
N ASN A 35 -9.97 3.11 -6.81
CA ASN A 35 -9.05 2.99 -5.68
C ASN A 35 -9.38 1.76 -4.83
N ASP A 36 -10.67 1.49 -4.58
CA ASP A 36 -11.11 0.33 -3.80
C ASP A 36 -10.78 -0.98 -4.53
N ALA A 37 -10.93 -1.02 -5.87
CA ALA A 37 -10.53 -2.17 -6.68
C ALA A 37 -9.02 -2.42 -6.62
N GLN A 38 -8.21 -1.37 -6.77
CA GLN A 38 -6.76 -1.45 -6.65
C GLN A 38 -6.34 -1.92 -5.26
N ALA A 39 -6.95 -1.38 -4.20
CA ALA A 39 -6.66 -1.79 -2.83
C ALA A 39 -7.00 -3.26 -2.57
N LYS A 40 -8.09 -3.77 -3.15
CA LYS A 40 -8.45 -5.20 -3.06
C LYS A 40 -7.41 -6.08 -3.76
N GLN A 41 -6.96 -5.69 -4.95
CA GLN A 41 -5.96 -6.44 -5.70
C GLN A 41 -4.63 -6.50 -4.93
N VAL A 42 -4.13 -5.37 -4.44
CA VAL A 42 -2.89 -5.32 -3.65
C VAL A 42 -2.98 -6.22 -2.42
N ARG A 43 -4.12 -6.21 -1.71
CA ARG A 43 -4.34 -7.09 -0.57
C ARG A 43 -4.31 -8.57 -0.95
N GLN A 44 -4.93 -8.94 -2.07
CA GLN A 44 -4.92 -10.32 -2.55
C GLN A 44 -3.51 -10.79 -2.91
N GLU A 45 -2.75 -9.97 -3.63
CA GLU A 45 -1.35 -10.26 -3.98
C GLU A 45 -0.47 -10.40 -2.74
N GLN A 46 -0.67 -9.55 -1.74
CA GLN A 46 0.05 -9.62 -0.47
C GLN A 46 -0.25 -10.92 0.29
N VAL A 47 -1.53 -11.31 0.39
CA VAL A 47 -1.94 -12.57 1.03
C VAL A 47 -1.36 -13.76 0.28
N ALA A 48 -1.49 -13.80 -1.05
CA ALA A 48 -0.95 -14.89 -1.86
C ALA A 48 0.57 -15.04 -1.68
N THR A 49 1.29 -13.91 -1.66
CA THR A 49 2.74 -13.89 -1.43
C THR A 49 3.09 -14.42 -0.04
N GLN A 50 2.35 -14.01 0.98
CA GLN A 50 2.55 -14.47 2.35
C GLN A 50 2.29 -15.98 2.47
N GLU A 51 1.19 -16.48 1.90
CA GLU A 51 0.87 -17.91 1.88
C GLU A 51 1.95 -18.73 1.16
N GLN A 52 2.45 -18.23 0.02
CA GLN A 52 3.54 -18.88 -0.71
C GLN A 52 4.82 -18.91 0.12
N GLY A 53 5.15 -17.82 0.82
CA GLY A 53 6.30 -17.76 1.73
C GLY A 53 6.19 -18.78 2.86
N ILE A 54 5.02 -18.88 3.49
CA ILE A 54 4.76 -19.87 4.55
C ILE A 54 4.92 -21.30 4.02
N LYS A 55 4.33 -21.61 2.85
CA LYS A 55 4.48 -22.93 2.21
C LYS A 55 5.94 -23.26 1.89
N HIS A 56 6.72 -22.26 1.47
CA HIS A 56 8.14 -22.44 1.19
C HIS A 56 8.93 -22.77 2.46
N LEU A 57 8.71 -22.03 3.55
CA LEU A 57 9.34 -22.28 4.85
C LEU A 57 9.00 -23.68 5.38
N ALA A 58 7.72 -24.08 5.33
CA ALA A 58 7.31 -25.42 5.73
C ALA A 58 8.07 -26.51 4.96
N ARG A 59 8.24 -26.34 3.65
CA ARG A 59 9.01 -27.30 2.82
C ARG A 59 10.49 -27.37 3.21
N ILE A 60 11.10 -26.25 3.59
CA ILE A 60 12.49 -26.22 4.07
C ILE A 60 12.60 -27.02 5.37
N ILE A 61 11.71 -26.76 6.32
CA ILE A 61 11.69 -27.44 7.63
C ILE A 61 11.51 -28.95 7.43
N SER A 62 10.51 -29.38 6.65
CA SER A 62 10.29 -30.82 6.41
C SER A 62 11.47 -31.50 5.71
N LYS A 63 12.21 -30.78 4.85
CA LYS A 63 13.42 -31.32 4.24
C LYS A 63 14.56 -31.44 5.25
N ALA A 64 14.69 -30.48 6.16
CA ALA A 64 15.70 -30.50 7.22
C ALA A 64 15.43 -31.67 8.18
N GLU A 65 14.18 -31.82 8.65
CA GLU A 65 13.76 -32.93 9.51
C GLU A 65 14.06 -34.29 8.88
N LYS A 66 13.72 -34.46 7.59
CA LYS A 66 14.03 -35.68 6.87
C LYS A 66 15.54 -35.93 6.72
N GLY A 67 16.32 -34.87 6.50
CA GLY A 67 17.78 -34.97 6.44
C GLY A 67 18.39 -35.38 7.77
N GLU A 68 17.87 -34.88 8.88
CA GLU A 68 18.27 -35.28 10.23
C GLU A 68 17.89 -36.73 10.53
N GLU A 69 16.67 -37.16 10.19
CA GLU A 69 16.23 -38.54 10.33
C GLU A 69 17.12 -39.50 9.54
N ASP A 70 17.44 -39.16 8.29
CA ASP A 70 18.35 -39.94 7.44
C ASP A 70 19.77 -40.04 8.03
N LEU A 71 20.25 -39.02 8.74
CA LEU A 71 21.56 -39.06 9.40
C LEU A 71 21.54 -39.96 10.64
N LEU A 72 20.46 -39.93 11.41
CA LEU A 72 20.31 -40.72 12.63
C LEU A 72 20.04 -42.20 12.35
N THR A 73 19.36 -42.51 11.24
CA THR A 73 19.00 -43.89 10.85
C THR A 73 20.04 -44.57 9.95
N ARG A 74 21.04 -43.83 9.45
CA ARG A 74 22.13 -44.41 8.65
C ARG A 74 23.07 -45.25 9.51
N HIS A 75 23.01 -46.56 9.34
CA HIS A 75 24.09 -47.44 9.77
C HIS A 75 25.38 -47.12 9.00
N PRO A 76 26.55 -47.08 9.67
CA PRO A 76 27.82 -46.86 9.00
C PRO A 76 28.03 -47.95 7.94
N ARG A 77 28.36 -47.54 6.70
CA ARG A 77 28.70 -48.51 5.66
C ARG A 77 29.95 -49.27 6.09
N PRO A 78 30.01 -50.60 5.86
CA PRO A 78 31.23 -51.35 6.08
C PRO A 78 32.32 -50.77 5.18
N GLN A 79 33.44 -50.39 5.78
CA GLN A 79 34.63 -49.98 5.04
C GLN A 79 35.29 -51.24 4.47
N PRO A 80 35.72 -51.25 3.19
CA PRO A 80 36.53 -52.34 2.66
C PRO A 80 37.88 -52.34 3.40
N GLN A 81 38.26 -53.52 3.91
CA GLN A 81 39.55 -53.79 4.54
C GLN A 81 40.68 -53.90 3.51
#